data_AF-N1R2B7-F1
#
_entry.id   AF-N1R2B7-F1
#
_cell.length_a   1.000
_cell.length_b   1.000
_cell.length_c   1.000
_cell.angle_alpha   90.00
_cell.angle_beta   90.00
_cell.angle_gamma   90.00
#
_symmetry.space_group_name_H-M   'P 1'
#
loop_
_entity.id
_entity.type
_entity.pdbx_description
1 polymer ?
#
loop_
_entity_poly.entity_id
_entity_poly.type
_entity_poly.pdbx_seq_one_letter_code
_entity_poly.pdbx_strand_id
1 'polypeptide(L)'
;MAAAHVCFSLSSFAPLLHSALPVARNGGQSGRNRGLFRPSPVIYPGREPVSHELSDDFDFQDEIDNIMDSSVDLLHSDDLLDATLSLRLMREVGYYVLADDVLQKFTNDNGDFNLRHSKDLRGLLSLHDMSHLNMGEASLYKANEFSSKHLKFALQYLEPNLARYVMKSLDHPYHVSLRQYKARHHLSYLQNLPTRHTAIEKLALAEFQMKKLQHQSEMQEIKRWWVDLGLSQEIPAARDQVLKWYMWSMTILEGFSFSRYRVEATKVISMVYIVDDIFDLVATQEELCLFNEAIKMWDLAAAESLPSYMISCYKALYTITNDIADMVRKEHGLNPINHLKQAWATLFDGFMIEGKWLSTNQVPTSEDYLRNGVITSGAPLLFMHLLFMLGHDLTDDNNDHILRVISCPAKIMRLWDDMGSAKDELQEGLDGSYKDLYQRENPHADAEKHMLDMIAGEWEDLNRECFSQTKSTLPPSFMGASLNFARMEKKTGPVYEGNRTQKPYKQRLSANNTHPHKPQIPLTGSTSRTMPPRGYATPDSAAILGAWQERQGGSNYINASSEGATPEGAAIDDSDHNRSMTSVGRLTYTVRALDLISLHNKPLPLPQR
;
A
#
# COMPACT_ATOMS: atom_id res chain seq x y z
N MET A 1 7.22 -12.19 -20.99
CA MET A 1 7.45 -10.76 -20.61
C MET A 1 6.18 -9.92 -20.67
N ALA A 2 5.72 -9.37 -21.80
CA ALA A 2 4.52 -8.50 -21.83
C ALA A 2 3.24 -9.19 -21.35
N ALA A 3 3.06 -10.47 -21.70
CA ALA A 3 2.10 -11.34 -21.04
C ALA A 3 2.48 -11.53 -19.56
N ALA A 4 3.58 -12.25 -19.26
CA ALA A 4 4.02 -12.57 -17.88
C ALA A 4 3.94 -11.45 -16.80
N HIS A 5 4.27 -10.19 -17.10
CA HIS A 5 4.16 -9.08 -16.13
C HIS A 5 2.73 -8.53 -15.95
N VAL A 6 1.84 -8.81 -16.90
CA VAL A 6 0.39 -8.65 -16.75
C VAL A 6 -0.16 -9.88 -16.01
N CYS A 7 0.19 -11.09 -16.45
CA CYS A 7 -0.25 -12.39 -15.90
C CYS A 7 -0.08 -12.54 -14.37
N PHE A 8 0.93 -11.90 -13.77
CA PHE A 8 1.20 -11.98 -12.31
C PHE A 8 0.53 -10.85 -11.48
N SER A 9 -0.35 -10.05 -12.11
CA SER A 9 -1.26 -9.12 -11.41
C SER A 9 -2.72 -9.23 -11.85
N LEU A 10 -2.95 -9.94 -12.96
CA LEU A 10 -4.19 -10.10 -13.71
C LEU A 10 -4.02 -11.46 -14.39
N SER A 11 -4.75 -12.50 -13.99
CA SER A 11 -4.42 -13.89 -14.35
C SER A 11 -4.51 -14.18 -15.88
N SER A 12 -3.81 -15.23 -16.33
CA SER A 12 -3.30 -15.64 -17.68
C SER A 12 -4.15 -15.44 -18.97
N PHE A 13 -3.80 -15.84 -20.21
CA PHE A 13 -2.69 -16.61 -20.86
C PHE A 13 -2.09 -15.71 -22.00
N ALA A 14 -1.69 -16.01 -23.25
CA ALA A 14 -1.53 -17.16 -24.18
C ALA A 14 -0.60 -16.71 -25.37
N PRO A 15 -0.26 -17.56 -26.36
CA PRO A 15 0.49 -18.81 -26.30
C PRO A 15 1.86 -18.73 -27.05
N LEU A 16 2.71 -19.76 -26.91
CA LEU A 16 3.84 -20.03 -27.82
C LEU A 16 3.44 -21.05 -28.89
N LEU A 17 3.70 -20.79 -30.17
CA LEU A 17 3.39 -21.73 -31.25
C LEU A 17 4.27 -21.50 -32.51
N HIS A 18 5.52 -22.01 -32.53
CA HIS A 18 6.30 -22.04 -33.78
C HIS A 18 7.48 -23.05 -33.88
N SER A 19 7.40 -24.25 -33.30
CA SER A 19 8.49 -25.26 -33.43
C SER A 19 8.09 -26.75 -33.42
N ALA A 20 6.81 -27.10 -33.59
CA ALA A 20 6.37 -28.51 -33.60
C ALA A 20 5.38 -28.82 -34.74
N LEU A 21 5.91 -29.23 -35.91
CA LEU A 21 5.13 -29.83 -37.00
C LEU A 21 5.58 -31.29 -37.24
N PRO A 22 4.87 -32.28 -36.67
CA PRO A 22 4.94 -33.66 -37.17
C PRO A 22 4.28 -33.69 -38.56
N VAL A 23 5.02 -34.11 -39.59
CA VAL A 23 4.48 -34.22 -40.95
C VAL A 23 3.38 -35.27 -41.00
N ALA A 24 2.14 -34.84 -41.26
CA ALA A 24 1.01 -35.75 -41.39
C ALA A 24 1.20 -36.69 -42.61
N ARG A 25 1.29 -37.99 -42.34
CA ARG A 25 1.30 -39.05 -43.36
C ARG A 25 0.00 -39.87 -43.27
N ASN A 26 -0.71 -40.01 -44.38
CA ASN A 26 -1.99 -40.72 -44.44
C ASN A 26 -1.87 -42.19 -44.00
N GLY A 27 -2.82 -42.69 -43.19
CA GLY A 27 -2.71 -44.03 -42.59
C GLY A 27 -3.95 -44.62 -41.90
N GLY A 28 -5.09 -44.71 -42.60
CA GLY A 28 -6.08 -45.81 -42.50
C GLY A 28 -6.68 -46.29 -41.14
N GLN A 29 -8.00 -46.10 -41.03
CA GLN A 29 -9.02 -47.04 -40.51
C GLN A 29 -9.23 -47.30 -38.99
N SER A 30 -10.52 -47.22 -38.63
CA SER A 30 -11.28 -48.15 -37.76
C SER A 30 -11.04 -48.20 -36.24
N GLY A 31 -12.03 -47.71 -35.48
CA GLY A 31 -12.25 -48.07 -34.07
C GLY A 31 -13.51 -47.42 -33.51
N ARG A 32 -14.52 -48.21 -33.12
CA ARG A 32 -15.73 -47.71 -32.41
C ARG A 32 -15.53 -47.82 -30.90
N ASN A 33 -15.96 -46.81 -30.15
CA ASN A 33 -16.95 -47.04 -29.08
C ASN A 33 -17.72 -45.76 -28.71
N ARG A 34 -18.80 -45.91 -27.93
CA ARG A 34 -19.77 -44.85 -27.58
C ARG A 34 -19.92 -44.69 -26.07
N GLY A 35 -20.22 -43.46 -25.64
CA GLY A 35 -20.52 -43.09 -24.25
C GLY A 35 -20.78 -41.58 -24.14
N LEU A 36 -21.73 -41.00 -24.90
CA LEU A 36 -23.14 -40.91 -24.49
C LEU A 36 -23.37 -40.32 -23.09
N PHE A 37 -22.94 -39.07 -22.88
CA PHE A 37 -23.66 -38.17 -21.98
C PHE A 37 -25.03 -37.81 -22.59
N ARG A 38 -26.05 -37.67 -21.73
CA ARG A 38 -27.36 -37.06 -22.04
C ARG A 38 -27.80 -36.16 -20.86
N PRO A 39 -28.71 -35.20 -21.09
CA PRO A 39 -28.74 -33.95 -20.34
C PRO A 39 -29.61 -33.96 -19.07
N SER A 40 -29.49 -32.86 -18.31
CA SER A 40 -30.30 -32.46 -17.16
C SER A 40 -31.82 -32.50 -17.42
N PRO A 41 -32.63 -32.71 -16.36
CA PRO A 41 -33.32 -31.57 -15.71
C PRO A 41 -33.23 -31.69 -14.15
N VAL A 42 -33.77 -30.82 -13.28
CA VAL A 42 -34.93 -29.91 -13.33
C VAL A 42 -34.64 -28.61 -12.55
N ILE A 43 -35.19 -27.48 -12.99
CA ILE A 43 -35.19 -26.20 -12.24
C ILE A 43 -36.44 -26.12 -11.34
N TYR A 44 -36.26 -25.80 -10.06
CA TYR A 44 -37.35 -25.37 -9.17
C TYR A 44 -37.41 -23.84 -9.11
N PRO A 45 -38.54 -23.19 -9.42
CA PRO A 45 -38.71 -21.75 -9.24
C PRO A 45 -38.97 -21.44 -7.76
N GLY A 46 -38.14 -20.59 -7.13
CA GLY A 46 -38.35 -20.21 -5.72
C GLY A 46 -37.15 -19.67 -4.93
N ARG A 47 -35.97 -19.48 -5.56
CA ARG A 47 -34.88 -18.68 -4.99
C ARG A 47 -34.57 -17.51 -5.92
N GLU A 48 -34.32 -16.35 -5.31
CA GLU A 48 -33.61 -15.26 -5.99
C GLU A 48 -32.16 -15.72 -6.27
N PRO A 49 -31.51 -15.28 -7.37
CA PRO A 49 -30.12 -15.63 -7.63
C PRO A 49 -29.23 -14.96 -6.57
N VAL A 50 -28.61 -15.77 -5.70
CA VAL A 50 -27.52 -15.31 -4.84
C VAL A 50 -26.35 -14.94 -5.75
N SER A 51 -25.70 -13.81 -5.50
CA SER A 51 -24.75 -13.14 -6.40
C SER A 51 -23.39 -13.84 -6.59
N HIS A 52 -23.34 -15.17 -6.49
CA HIS A 52 -22.13 -15.97 -6.71
C HIS A 52 -21.77 -16.16 -8.19
N GLU A 53 -22.73 -16.09 -9.12
CA GLU A 53 -22.50 -16.26 -10.58
C GLU A 53 -21.73 -15.10 -11.26
N LEU A 54 -21.16 -14.17 -10.46
CA LEU A 54 -20.23 -13.12 -10.88
C LEU A 54 -18.98 -13.08 -9.98
N SER A 55 -18.77 -14.10 -9.15
CA SER A 55 -17.64 -14.20 -8.21
C SER A 55 -16.42 -14.92 -8.79
N ASP A 56 -16.48 -15.32 -10.05
CA ASP A 56 -15.34 -15.81 -10.80
C ASP A 56 -14.37 -14.62 -10.99
N ASP A 57 -13.35 -14.53 -10.12
CA ASP A 57 -12.03 -14.10 -10.55
C ASP A 57 -11.72 -14.83 -11.88
N PHE A 58 -10.96 -14.20 -12.80
CA PHE A 58 -10.48 -14.89 -14.00
C PHE A 58 -9.42 -15.92 -13.60
N ASP A 59 -9.84 -17.00 -12.94
CA ASP A 59 -8.94 -17.95 -12.32
C ASP A 59 -8.31 -18.82 -13.39
N PHE A 60 -7.01 -18.64 -13.56
CA PHE A 60 -6.15 -19.40 -14.44
C PHE A 60 -5.04 -20.09 -13.63
N GLN A 61 -5.27 -20.39 -12.34
CA GLN A 61 -4.29 -21.07 -11.50
C GLN A 61 -3.94 -22.45 -12.09
N ASP A 62 -4.93 -23.18 -12.61
CA ASP A 62 -4.70 -24.44 -13.34
C ASP A 62 -3.72 -24.24 -14.52
N GLU A 63 -3.91 -23.23 -15.38
CA GLU A 63 -2.98 -23.00 -16.50
C GLU A 63 -1.63 -22.37 -16.08
N ILE A 64 -1.57 -21.67 -14.94
CA ILE A 64 -0.31 -21.24 -14.33
C ILE A 64 0.48 -22.46 -13.88
N ASP A 65 -0.13 -23.37 -13.12
CA ASP A 65 0.52 -24.58 -12.61
C ASP A 65 1.00 -25.48 -13.76
N ASN A 66 0.21 -25.63 -14.84
CA ASN A 66 0.64 -26.30 -16.07
C ASN A 66 1.80 -25.59 -16.81
N ILE A 67 1.97 -24.27 -16.65
CA ILE A 67 3.16 -23.53 -17.12
C ILE A 67 4.36 -23.75 -16.21
N MET A 68 4.16 -23.94 -14.90
CA MET A 68 5.28 -24.05 -13.94
C MET A 68 6.14 -25.28 -14.24
N ASP A 69 5.54 -26.42 -14.60
CA ASP A 69 6.28 -27.61 -15.08
C ASP A 69 7.21 -27.28 -16.26
N SER A 70 6.72 -26.51 -17.25
CA SER A 70 7.51 -26.05 -18.39
C SER A 70 8.52 -24.94 -18.05
N SER A 71 8.38 -24.32 -16.86
CA SER A 71 9.26 -23.25 -16.38
C SER A 71 10.47 -23.81 -15.61
N VAL A 72 10.42 -25.08 -15.16
CA VAL A 72 11.57 -25.78 -14.57
C VAL A 72 12.74 -25.84 -15.54
N ASP A 73 12.49 -26.24 -16.79
CA ASP A 73 13.53 -26.29 -17.85
C ASP A 73 14.18 -24.92 -18.09
N LEU A 74 13.41 -23.84 -17.98
CA LEU A 74 13.90 -22.48 -18.18
C LEU A 74 14.83 -21.99 -17.05
N LEU A 75 14.76 -22.56 -15.83
CA LEU A 75 15.78 -22.34 -14.80
C LEU A 75 17.18 -22.73 -15.28
N HIS A 76 17.25 -23.74 -16.16
CA HIS A 76 18.50 -24.21 -16.74
C HIS A 76 18.96 -23.43 -17.98
N SER A 77 18.14 -22.52 -18.54
CA SER A 77 18.46 -21.68 -19.70
C SER A 77 19.77 -20.86 -19.56
N ASP A 78 20.51 -20.74 -20.66
CA ASP A 78 21.67 -19.84 -20.81
C ASP A 78 21.28 -18.37 -21.06
N ASP A 79 19.99 -18.08 -21.27
CA ASP A 79 19.47 -16.72 -21.34
C ASP A 79 19.18 -16.15 -19.95
N LEU A 80 19.69 -14.95 -19.67
CA LEU A 80 19.58 -14.32 -18.36
C LEU A 80 18.14 -13.91 -18.02
N LEU A 81 17.35 -13.46 -19.00
CA LEU A 81 15.95 -13.16 -18.78
C LEU A 81 15.19 -14.45 -18.44
N ASP A 82 15.29 -15.47 -19.27
CA ASP A 82 14.44 -16.66 -19.11
C ASP A 82 14.72 -17.39 -17.80
N ALA A 83 16.00 -17.53 -17.40
CA ALA A 83 16.37 -18.13 -16.12
C ALA A 83 15.93 -17.30 -14.90
N THR A 84 16.16 -15.98 -14.91
CA THR A 84 15.78 -15.12 -13.76
C THR A 84 14.28 -14.90 -13.64
N LEU A 85 13.58 -14.82 -14.77
CA LEU A 85 12.12 -14.73 -14.79
C LEU A 85 11.54 -16.01 -14.20
N SER A 86 12.01 -17.18 -14.68
CA SER A 86 11.47 -18.47 -14.25
C SER A 86 11.71 -18.73 -12.77
N LEU A 87 12.89 -18.40 -12.21
CA LEU A 87 13.11 -18.48 -10.77
C LEU A 87 12.13 -17.60 -10.00
N ARG A 88 11.94 -16.34 -10.42
CA ARG A 88 10.98 -15.44 -9.78
C ARG A 88 9.56 -16.00 -9.82
N LEU A 89 9.10 -16.52 -10.96
CA LEU A 89 7.76 -17.10 -11.08
C LEU A 89 7.61 -18.35 -10.19
N MET A 90 8.63 -19.23 -10.17
CA MET A 90 8.65 -20.43 -9.34
C MET A 90 8.52 -20.08 -7.85
N ARG A 91 9.29 -19.10 -7.34
CA ARG A 91 9.14 -18.61 -5.95
C ARG A 91 7.77 -17.98 -5.70
N GLU A 92 7.28 -17.12 -6.60
CA GLU A 92 5.99 -16.44 -6.45
C GLU A 92 4.78 -17.41 -6.43
N VAL A 93 4.92 -18.63 -6.96
CA VAL A 93 3.93 -19.73 -6.89
C VAL A 93 4.21 -20.70 -5.71
N GLY A 94 5.31 -20.53 -4.97
CA GLY A 94 5.62 -21.32 -3.77
C GLY A 94 6.55 -22.53 -4.01
N TYR A 95 7.24 -22.60 -5.15
CA TYR A 95 8.33 -23.56 -5.36
C TYR A 95 9.63 -23.03 -4.76
N TYR A 96 10.22 -23.82 -3.86
CA TYR A 96 11.57 -23.56 -3.36
C TYR A 96 12.61 -23.79 -4.47
N VAL A 97 13.27 -22.71 -4.90
CA VAL A 97 14.35 -22.70 -5.89
C VAL A 97 15.45 -21.80 -5.35
N LEU A 98 16.65 -22.33 -5.09
CA LEU A 98 17.80 -21.56 -4.60
C LEU A 98 18.38 -20.66 -5.70
N ALA A 99 18.75 -19.43 -5.35
CA ALA A 99 19.25 -18.47 -6.34
C ALA A 99 20.68 -18.76 -6.79
N ASP A 100 21.53 -19.24 -5.88
CA ASP A 100 22.94 -19.51 -6.16
C ASP A 100 23.08 -20.56 -7.30
N ASP A 101 22.28 -21.64 -7.26
CA ASP A 101 22.25 -22.71 -8.27
C ASP A 101 21.91 -22.19 -9.68
N VAL A 102 20.95 -21.27 -9.79
CA VAL A 102 20.52 -20.69 -11.07
C VAL A 102 21.47 -19.60 -11.54
N LEU A 103 22.05 -18.83 -10.61
CA LEU A 103 22.89 -17.68 -10.92
C LEU A 103 24.35 -18.01 -11.21
N GLN A 104 24.89 -19.13 -10.71
CA GLN A 104 26.30 -19.50 -10.86
C GLN A 104 26.78 -19.42 -12.32
N LYS A 105 26.00 -19.92 -13.28
CA LYS A 105 26.32 -19.92 -14.73
C LYS A 105 26.49 -18.52 -15.34
N PHE A 106 25.92 -17.49 -14.72
CA PHE A 106 26.01 -16.10 -15.16
C PHE A 106 27.21 -15.37 -14.55
N THR A 107 27.87 -15.97 -13.56
CA THR A 107 29.05 -15.43 -12.86
C THR A 107 30.38 -16.00 -13.38
N ASN A 108 31.50 -15.43 -12.94
CA ASN A 108 32.86 -15.92 -13.15
C ASN A 108 33.36 -16.71 -11.91
N ASP A 109 34.63 -17.13 -11.90
CA ASP A 109 35.23 -17.92 -10.81
C ASP A 109 35.27 -17.19 -9.45
N ASN A 110 35.12 -15.86 -9.42
CA ASN A 110 34.98 -15.05 -8.19
C ASN A 110 33.51 -14.93 -7.72
N GLY A 111 32.57 -15.55 -8.45
CA GLY A 111 31.14 -15.36 -8.28
C GLY A 111 30.65 -13.98 -8.69
N ASP A 112 31.36 -13.24 -9.56
CA ASP A 112 30.94 -11.92 -10.05
C ASP A 112 30.25 -12.03 -11.41
N PHE A 113 29.18 -11.26 -11.63
CA PHE A 113 28.41 -11.30 -12.87
C PHE A 113 29.24 -10.94 -14.11
N ASN A 114 29.18 -11.78 -15.14
CA ASN A 114 29.93 -11.57 -16.38
C ASN A 114 29.47 -10.29 -17.10
N LEU A 115 30.41 -9.39 -17.40
CA LEU A 115 30.14 -8.09 -18.04
C LEU A 115 29.42 -8.19 -19.39
N ARG A 116 29.39 -9.36 -20.06
CA ARG A 116 28.55 -9.61 -21.26
C ARG A 116 27.08 -9.26 -21.01
N HIS A 117 26.58 -9.49 -19.81
CA HIS A 117 25.19 -9.28 -19.40
C HIS A 117 24.83 -7.82 -19.16
N SER A 118 25.83 -6.92 -19.02
CA SER A 118 25.61 -5.48 -18.81
C SER A 118 24.88 -4.76 -19.96
N LYS A 119 24.71 -5.44 -21.11
CA LYS A 119 24.03 -4.93 -22.30
C LYS A 119 22.62 -5.50 -22.49
N ASP A 120 22.25 -6.56 -21.78
CA ASP A 120 20.90 -7.11 -21.84
C ASP A 120 19.98 -6.38 -20.87
N LEU A 121 19.34 -5.32 -21.35
CA LEU A 121 18.37 -4.55 -20.57
C LEU A 121 17.21 -5.40 -20.04
N ARG A 122 16.83 -6.49 -20.73
CA ARG A 122 15.67 -7.32 -20.36
C ARG A 122 16.04 -8.31 -19.26
N GLY A 123 17.16 -9.00 -19.39
CA GLY A 123 17.74 -9.82 -18.33
C GLY A 123 18.12 -8.99 -17.11
N LEU A 124 18.70 -7.79 -17.28
CA LEU A 124 19.01 -6.88 -16.16
C LEU A 124 17.75 -6.44 -15.38
N LEU A 125 16.65 -6.13 -16.07
CA LEU A 125 15.36 -5.81 -15.41
C LEU A 125 14.80 -7.00 -14.64
N SER A 126 14.86 -8.19 -15.22
CA SER A 126 14.37 -9.43 -14.60
C SER A 126 15.23 -9.83 -13.39
N LEU A 127 16.56 -9.79 -13.54
CA LEU A 127 17.55 -9.96 -12.49
C LEU A 127 17.35 -8.94 -11.34
N HIS A 128 17.01 -7.68 -11.68
CA HIS A 128 16.69 -6.68 -10.67
C HIS A 128 15.42 -7.05 -9.90
N ASP A 129 14.28 -7.22 -10.57
CA ASP A 129 13.00 -7.56 -9.94
C ASP A 129 13.10 -8.87 -9.12
N MET A 130 13.88 -9.85 -9.59
CA MET A 130 14.17 -11.12 -8.89
C MET A 130 15.01 -10.93 -7.63
N SER A 131 15.99 -10.01 -7.63
CA SER A 131 16.91 -9.81 -6.50
C SER A 131 16.25 -9.35 -5.19
N HIS A 132 14.98 -8.93 -5.23
CA HIS A 132 14.20 -8.55 -4.05
C HIS A 132 13.45 -9.73 -3.39
N LEU A 133 13.44 -10.92 -4.01
CA LEU A 133 12.95 -12.17 -3.38
C LEU A 133 14.06 -12.88 -2.57
N ASN A 134 15.02 -12.12 -2.06
CA ASN A 134 16.18 -12.62 -1.34
C ASN A 134 15.79 -13.30 -0.03
N MET A 135 16.40 -14.45 0.27
CA MET A 135 16.29 -15.19 1.53
C MET A 135 17.68 -15.38 2.19
N GLY A 136 18.64 -14.48 1.96
CA GLY A 136 19.99 -14.53 2.53
C GLY A 136 21.05 -15.05 1.56
N GLU A 137 20.75 -15.03 0.26
CA GLU A 137 21.54 -15.66 -0.78
C GLU A 137 22.56 -14.66 -1.33
N ALA A 138 23.85 -15.00 -1.22
CA ALA A 138 24.94 -14.10 -1.59
C ALA A 138 24.89 -13.68 -3.07
N SER A 139 24.39 -14.55 -3.97
CA SER A 139 24.19 -14.21 -5.38
C SER A 139 23.13 -13.12 -5.61
N LEU A 140 22.08 -13.02 -4.76
CA LEU A 140 21.01 -12.03 -4.94
C LEU A 140 21.44 -10.63 -4.50
N TYR A 141 22.29 -10.52 -3.47
CA TYR A 141 22.97 -9.26 -3.14
C TYR A 141 23.82 -8.77 -4.32
N LYS A 142 24.66 -9.63 -4.90
CA LYS A 142 25.45 -9.31 -6.11
C LYS A 142 24.58 -9.00 -7.32
N ALA A 143 23.45 -9.71 -7.49
CA ALA A 143 22.48 -9.47 -8.56
C ALA A 143 21.83 -8.10 -8.43
N ASN A 144 21.49 -7.67 -7.22
CA ASN A 144 20.94 -6.35 -6.95
C ASN A 144 21.93 -5.24 -7.30
N GLU A 145 23.19 -5.33 -6.87
CA GLU A 145 24.21 -4.32 -7.19
C GLU A 145 24.45 -4.27 -8.71
N PHE A 146 24.73 -5.41 -9.35
CA PHE A 146 25.04 -5.49 -10.77
C PHE A 146 23.89 -4.97 -11.64
N SER A 147 22.66 -5.42 -11.37
CA SER A 147 21.47 -4.97 -12.10
C SER A 147 21.21 -3.47 -11.89
N SER A 148 21.20 -2.99 -10.64
CA SER A 148 20.97 -1.58 -10.32
C SER A 148 21.99 -0.67 -10.99
N LYS A 149 23.27 -1.04 -10.97
CA LYS A 149 24.39 -0.30 -11.55
C LYS A 149 24.26 -0.17 -13.06
N HIS A 150 24.02 -1.28 -13.76
CA HIS A 150 23.94 -1.28 -15.21
C HIS A 150 22.62 -0.71 -15.75
N LEU A 151 21.48 -0.89 -15.04
CA LEU A 151 20.23 -0.22 -15.37
C LEU A 151 20.34 1.30 -15.19
N LYS A 152 20.91 1.80 -14.08
CA LYS A 152 21.16 3.24 -13.85
C LYS A 152 22.08 3.85 -14.92
N PHE A 153 23.10 3.11 -15.35
CA PHE A 153 23.96 3.54 -16.46
C PHE A 153 23.20 3.59 -17.80
N ALA A 154 22.39 2.58 -18.09
CA ALA A 154 21.63 2.49 -19.34
C ALA A 154 20.67 3.68 -19.55
N LEU A 155 20.08 4.24 -18.48
CA LEU A 155 19.15 5.38 -18.53
C LEU A 155 19.63 6.57 -19.41
N GLN A 156 20.95 6.77 -19.53
CA GLN A 156 21.55 7.85 -20.33
C GLN A 156 21.38 7.68 -21.84
N TYR A 157 21.04 6.46 -22.30
CA TYR A 157 21.03 6.06 -23.71
C TYR A 157 19.70 5.45 -24.18
N LEU A 158 18.68 5.42 -23.30
CA LEU A 158 17.38 4.82 -23.60
C LEU A 158 16.37 5.86 -24.11
N GLU A 159 15.54 5.44 -25.06
CA GLU A 159 14.39 6.23 -25.53
C GLU A 159 13.50 6.68 -24.35
N PRO A 160 12.96 7.92 -24.32
CA PRO A 160 12.39 8.52 -23.10
C PRO A 160 11.28 7.71 -22.41
N ASN A 161 10.49 6.93 -23.16
CA ASN A 161 9.46 6.06 -22.60
C ASN A 161 10.04 4.79 -21.94
N LEU A 162 11.12 4.24 -22.50
CA LEU A 162 11.84 3.09 -21.94
C LEU A 162 12.74 3.52 -20.77
N ALA A 163 13.41 4.67 -20.86
CA ALA A 163 14.12 5.28 -19.73
C ALA A 163 13.18 5.47 -18.53
N ARG A 164 11.98 6.03 -18.74
CA ARG A 164 10.96 6.18 -17.70
C ARG A 164 10.44 4.85 -17.15
N TYR A 165 10.38 3.79 -17.98
CA TYR A 165 10.00 2.45 -17.54
C TYR A 165 11.07 1.81 -16.63
N VAL A 166 12.34 1.91 -17.02
CA VAL A 166 13.48 1.38 -16.26
C VAL A 166 13.66 2.14 -14.94
N MET A 167 13.66 3.48 -14.98
CA MET A 167 13.78 4.33 -13.79
C MET A 167 12.73 3.96 -12.73
N LYS A 168 11.46 3.94 -13.10
CA LYS A 168 10.37 3.53 -12.20
C LYS A 168 10.44 2.08 -11.73
N SER A 169 11.09 1.18 -12.48
CA SER A 169 11.30 -0.20 -12.04
C SER A 169 12.44 -0.34 -11.01
N LEU A 170 13.42 0.58 -11.02
CA LEU A 170 14.43 0.71 -9.95
C LEU A 170 13.82 1.36 -8.69
N ASP A 171 13.01 2.41 -8.87
CA ASP A 171 12.31 3.09 -7.78
C ASP A 171 11.29 2.16 -7.10
N HIS A 172 10.62 1.33 -7.91
CA HIS A 172 9.60 0.35 -7.52
C HIS A 172 9.90 -1.03 -8.10
N PRO A 173 10.76 -1.84 -7.45
CA PRO A 173 11.00 -3.23 -7.82
C PRO A 173 9.75 -4.08 -7.55
N TYR A 174 9.57 -5.15 -8.33
CA TYR A 174 8.30 -5.88 -8.44
C TYR A 174 7.82 -6.44 -7.11
N HIS A 175 8.68 -7.19 -6.42
CA HIS A 175 8.29 -7.90 -5.20
C HIS A 175 7.96 -6.97 -4.02
N VAL A 176 8.63 -5.82 -3.91
CA VAL A 176 8.47 -4.84 -2.81
C VAL A 176 7.56 -3.66 -3.19
N SER A 177 6.65 -3.87 -4.14
CA SER A 177 5.68 -2.86 -4.60
C SER A 177 4.29 -3.47 -4.80
N LEU A 178 3.23 -2.70 -4.52
CA LEU A 178 1.85 -3.12 -4.79
C LEU A 178 1.68 -3.59 -6.25
N ARG A 179 1.12 -4.79 -6.46
CA ARG A 179 0.97 -5.40 -7.79
C ARG A 179 0.18 -4.50 -8.74
N GLN A 180 -0.93 -3.95 -8.25
CA GLN A 180 -1.76 -2.98 -9.00
C GLN A 180 -0.96 -1.75 -9.51
N TYR A 181 0.05 -1.28 -8.76
CA TYR A 181 0.91 -0.17 -9.20
C TYR A 181 1.87 -0.63 -10.33
N LYS A 182 2.57 -1.75 -10.14
CA LYS A 182 3.47 -2.32 -11.16
C LYS A 182 2.71 -2.65 -12.45
N ALA A 183 1.50 -3.22 -12.36
CA ALA A 183 0.67 -3.54 -13.51
C ALA A 183 0.24 -2.31 -14.31
N ARG A 184 -0.21 -1.23 -13.64
CA ARG A 184 -0.59 0.02 -14.33
C ARG A 184 0.60 0.74 -14.94
N HIS A 185 1.77 0.68 -14.31
CA HIS A 185 3.03 1.17 -14.88
C HIS A 185 3.43 0.35 -16.12
N HIS A 186 3.37 -0.97 -16.05
CA HIS A 186 3.68 -1.87 -17.17
C HIS A 186 2.71 -1.69 -18.34
N LEU A 187 1.39 -1.66 -18.08
CA LEU A 187 0.35 -1.42 -19.09
C LEU A 187 0.55 -0.06 -19.78
N SER A 188 0.89 0.99 -19.03
CA SER A 188 1.23 2.30 -19.60
C SER A 188 2.45 2.26 -20.52
N TYR A 189 3.47 1.48 -20.18
CA TYR A 189 4.61 1.24 -21.08
C TYR A 189 4.21 0.44 -22.33
N LEU A 190 3.45 -0.65 -22.20
CA LEU A 190 2.97 -1.45 -23.33
C LEU A 190 2.12 -0.62 -24.31
N GLN A 191 1.24 0.25 -23.81
CA GLN A 191 0.44 1.16 -24.62
C GLN A 191 1.29 2.18 -25.41
N ASN A 192 2.53 2.44 -25.01
CA ASN A 192 3.47 3.27 -25.75
C ASN A 192 4.32 2.51 -26.80
N LEU A 193 4.14 1.19 -26.93
CA LEU A 193 4.84 0.39 -27.95
C LEU A 193 4.10 0.40 -29.31
N PRO A 194 4.83 0.30 -30.44
CA PRO A 194 4.22 0.17 -31.77
C PRO A 194 3.43 -1.14 -31.96
N THR A 195 3.90 -2.23 -31.35
CA THR A 195 3.32 -3.58 -31.47
C THR A 195 2.50 -3.91 -30.22
N ARG A 196 1.17 -3.95 -30.34
CA ARG A 196 0.23 -4.08 -29.21
C ARG A 196 -0.54 -5.39 -29.21
N HIS A 197 -0.56 -6.08 -28.07
CA HIS A 197 -1.34 -7.31 -27.88
C HIS A 197 -2.74 -6.98 -27.34
N THR A 198 -3.60 -6.47 -28.23
CA THR A 198 -4.89 -5.85 -27.86
C THR A 198 -5.90 -6.77 -27.14
N ALA A 199 -5.69 -8.09 -27.09
CA ALA A 199 -6.50 -9.01 -26.29
C ALA A 199 -6.17 -8.90 -24.79
N ILE A 200 -4.88 -9.00 -24.44
CA ILE A 200 -4.38 -8.89 -23.06
C ILE A 200 -4.68 -7.48 -22.50
N GLU A 201 -4.49 -6.44 -23.31
CA GLU A 201 -4.84 -5.06 -22.93
C GLU A 201 -6.33 -4.87 -22.62
N LYS A 202 -7.23 -5.62 -23.29
CA LYS A 202 -8.68 -5.58 -23.03
C LYS A 202 -9.06 -6.33 -21.77
N LEU A 203 -8.49 -7.52 -21.54
CA LEU A 203 -8.71 -8.31 -20.33
C LEU A 203 -8.27 -7.52 -19.09
N ALA A 204 -7.04 -7.00 -19.12
CA ALA A 204 -6.47 -6.14 -18.08
C ALA A 204 -7.34 -4.90 -17.77
N LEU A 205 -7.92 -4.27 -18.81
CA LEU A 205 -8.80 -3.12 -18.65
C LEU A 205 -10.18 -3.51 -18.08
N ALA A 206 -10.73 -4.65 -18.50
CA ALA A 206 -12.03 -5.16 -18.03
C ALA A 206 -11.96 -5.54 -16.55
N GLU A 207 -10.97 -6.33 -16.15
CA GLU A 207 -10.74 -6.71 -14.76
C GLU A 207 -10.49 -5.48 -13.87
N PHE A 208 -9.73 -4.48 -14.36
CA PHE A 208 -9.56 -3.22 -13.64
C PHE A 208 -10.89 -2.44 -13.45
N GLN A 209 -11.82 -2.47 -14.42
CA GLN A 209 -13.15 -1.89 -14.20
C GLN A 209 -13.97 -2.71 -13.19
N MET A 210 -13.91 -4.04 -13.25
CA MET A 210 -14.61 -4.92 -12.32
C MET A 210 -14.13 -4.71 -10.88
N LYS A 211 -12.81 -4.76 -10.62
CA LYS A 211 -12.23 -4.50 -9.28
C LYS A 211 -12.60 -3.10 -8.79
N LYS A 212 -12.52 -2.08 -9.64
CA LYS A 212 -12.99 -0.72 -9.33
C LYS A 212 -14.47 -0.66 -8.94
N LEU A 213 -15.36 -1.36 -9.64
CA LEU A 213 -16.80 -1.39 -9.32
C LEU A 213 -17.07 -2.11 -8.00
N GLN A 214 -16.38 -3.21 -7.73
CA GLN A 214 -16.48 -3.94 -6.47
C GLN A 214 -16.02 -3.07 -5.29
N HIS A 215 -14.83 -2.47 -5.37
CA HIS A 215 -14.32 -1.53 -4.37
C HIS A 215 -15.23 -0.30 -4.20
N GLN A 216 -15.92 0.15 -5.26
CA GLN A 216 -16.93 1.21 -5.15
C GLN A 216 -18.18 0.77 -4.40
N SER A 217 -18.57 -0.51 -4.45
CA SER A 217 -19.65 -1.05 -3.62
C SER A 217 -19.23 -1.16 -2.16
N GLU A 218 -18.05 -1.74 -1.91
CA GLU A 218 -17.42 -1.90 -0.59
C GLU A 218 -17.32 -0.53 0.13
N MET A 219 -16.80 0.50 -0.55
CA MET A 219 -16.73 1.86 -0.01
C MET A 219 -18.09 2.50 0.32
N GLN A 220 -19.20 2.07 -0.28
CA GLN A 220 -20.54 2.59 0.05
C GLN A 220 -21.22 1.79 1.16
N GLU A 221 -20.85 0.53 1.36
CA GLU A 221 -21.20 -0.25 2.55
C GLU A 221 -20.48 0.28 3.79
N ILE A 222 -19.15 0.40 3.72
CA ILE A 222 -18.29 0.92 4.78
C ILE A 222 -18.72 2.34 5.21
N LYS A 223 -19.07 3.22 4.26
CA LYS A 223 -19.61 4.56 4.58
C LYS A 223 -20.92 4.53 5.36
N ARG A 224 -21.85 3.64 4.99
CA ARG A 224 -23.15 3.54 5.68
C ARG A 224 -22.91 3.04 7.10
N TRP A 225 -22.22 1.90 7.24
CA TRP A 225 -21.78 1.38 8.53
C TRP A 225 -21.11 2.44 9.41
N TRP A 226 -20.17 3.22 8.87
CA TRP A 226 -19.44 4.25 9.62
C TRP A 226 -20.34 5.40 10.10
N VAL A 227 -21.27 5.86 9.26
CA VAL A 227 -22.25 6.90 9.64
C VAL A 227 -23.28 6.35 10.64
N ASP A 228 -23.72 5.10 10.46
CA ASP A 228 -24.66 4.43 11.36
C ASP A 228 -24.02 4.11 12.73
N LEU A 229 -22.69 4.05 12.81
CA LEU A 229 -21.91 3.82 14.04
C LEU A 229 -21.72 5.09 14.91
N GLY A 230 -21.83 6.29 14.33
CA GLY A 230 -21.84 7.57 15.04
C GLY A 230 -20.53 8.04 15.72
N LEU A 231 -19.48 7.22 15.77
CA LEU A 231 -18.28 7.51 16.59
C LEU A 231 -17.56 8.82 16.24
N SER A 232 -17.51 9.25 14.97
CA SER A 232 -16.90 10.53 14.61
C SER A 232 -17.73 11.76 14.99
N GLN A 233 -18.97 11.58 15.48
CA GLN A 233 -19.77 12.63 16.11
C GLN A 233 -19.61 12.62 17.64
N GLU A 234 -19.42 11.44 18.25
CA GLU A 234 -19.18 11.30 19.69
C GLU A 234 -17.74 11.59 20.11
N ILE A 235 -16.77 11.44 19.20
CA ILE A 235 -15.34 11.69 19.43
C ILE A 235 -14.81 12.71 18.39
N PRO A 236 -15.14 14.01 18.47
CA PRO A 236 -14.81 14.99 17.42
C PRO A 236 -13.32 15.29 17.24
N ALA A 237 -12.47 14.83 18.16
CA ALA A 237 -11.01 14.94 18.07
C ALA A 237 -10.36 13.80 17.26
N ALA A 238 -11.05 12.67 17.10
CA ALA A 238 -10.55 11.53 16.34
C ALA A 238 -10.66 11.75 14.82
N ARG A 239 -9.80 11.07 14.07
CA ARG A 239 -9.66 11.21 12.61
C ARG A 239 -10.84 10.55 11.91
N ASP A 240 -11.77 11.33 11.34
CA ASP A 240 -12.80 10.78 10.44
C ASP A 240 -12.22 10.49 9.03
N GLN A 241 -11.62 9.30 8.87
CA GLN A 241 -10.84 8.95 7.68
C GLN A 241 -11.12 7.53 7.15
N VAL A 242 -12.34 6.99 7.32
CA VAL A 242 -12.69 5.59 7.00
C VAL A 242 -12.34 5.14 5.57
N LEU A 243 -12.40 6.03 4.57
CA LEU A 243 -11.99 5.69 3.19
C LEU A 243 -10.48 5.57 2.98
N LYS A 244 -9.66 6.17 3.84
CA LYS A 244 -8.20 6.00 3.89
C LYS A 244 -7.86 4.68 4.57
N TRP A 245 -8.56 4.35 5.65
CA TRP A 245 -8.40 3.10 6.39
C TRP A 245 -8.80 1.86 5.57
N TYR A 246 -9.89 1.95 4.80
CA TYR A 246 -10.31 0.93 3.83
C TYR A 246 -9.18 0.49 2.88
N MET A 247 -8.27 1.40 2.53
CA MET A 247 -7.22 1.15 1.54
C MET A 247 -6.23 0.07 1.95
N TRP A 248 -6.00 -0.09 3.25
CA TRP A 248 -5.24 -1.22 3.79
C TRP A 248 -5.92 -2.54 3.44
N SER A 249 -7.22 -2.69 3.75
CA SER A 249 -7.94 -3.92 3.40
C SER A 249 -7.95 -4.20 1.89
N MET A 250 -8.09 -3.15 1.08
CA MET A 250 -8.13 -3.18 -0.39
C MET A 250 -6.82 -3.68 -1.03
N THR A 251 -5.67 -3.43 -0.40
CA THR A 251 -4.36 -3.84 -0.91
C THR A 251 -3.87 -5.14 -0.29
N ILE A 252 -4.15 -5.39 0.98
CA ILE A 252 -3.84 -6.64 1.67
C ILE A 252 -4.52 -7.82 0.95
N LEU A 253 -5.85 -7.73 0.75
CA LEU A 253 -6.67 -8.81 0.21
C LEU A 253 -7.00 -8.58 -1.28
N GLU A 254 -6.10 -9.00 -2.17
CA GLU A 254 -6.28 -8.94 -3.63
C GLU A 254 -7.07 -10.17 -4.15
N GLY A 255 -8.24 -9.93 -4.76
CA GLY A 255 -9.12 -10.96 -5.36
C GLY A 255 -10.60 -10.56 -5.22
N PHE A 256 -11.50 -11.02 -6.11
CA PHE A 256 -12.93 -10.68 -5.99
C PHE A 256 -13.59 -11.40 -4.81
N SER A 257 -13.22 -12.67 -4.58
CA SER A 257 -13.71 -13.50 -3.47
C SER A 257 -13.55 -12.87 -2.08
N PHE A 258 -12.51 -12.05 -1.84
CA PHE A 258 -12.21 -11.49 -0.52
C PHE A 258 -13.05 -10.25 -0.11
N SER A 259 -14.07 -9.87 -0.89
CA SER A 259 -14.87 -8.65 -0.73
C SER A 259 -15.39 -8.41 0.70
N ARG A 260 -16.00 -9.43 1.31
CA ARG A 260 -16.54 -9.34 2.67
C ARG A 260 -15.45 -9.16 3.72
N TYR A 261 -14.37 -9.94 3.63
CA TYR A 261 -13.25 -9.82 4.56
C TYR A 261 -12.55 -8.46 4.47
N ARG A 262 -12.58 -7.77 3.31
CA ARG A 262 -12.14 -6.38 3.20
C ARG A 262 -13.01 -5.42 4.00
N VAL A 263 -14.34 -5.57 3.90
CA VAL A 263 -15.29 -4.77 4.69
C VAL A 263 -15.05 -4.98 6.19
N GLU A 264 -14.96 -6.23 6.65
CA GLU A 264 -14.72 -6.55 8.07
C GLU A 264 -13.34 -6.08 8.57
N ALA A 265 -12.27 -6.34 7.80
CA ALA A 265 -10.93 -5.84 8.11
C ALA A 265 -10.92 -4.32 8.24
N THR A 266 -11.67 -3.60 7.39
CA THR A 266 -11.83 -2.15 7.51
C THR A 266 -12.47 -1.74 8.84
N LYS A 267 -13.46 -2.48 9.35
CA LYS A 267 -14.05 -2.19 10.67
C LYS A 267 -13.01 -2.32 11.79
N VAL A 268 -12.21 -3.39 11.79
CA VAL A 268 -11.11 -3.60 12.75
C VAL A 268 -10.10 -2.46 12.68
N ILE A 269 -9.63 -2.11 11.49
CA ILE A 269 -8.65 -1.03 11.25
C ILE A 269 -9.23 0.33 11.72
N SER A 270 -10.51 0.58 11.45
CA SER A 270 -11.19 1.80 11.91
C SER A 270 -11.19 1.91 13.43
N MET A 271 -11.46 0.79 14.13
CA MET A 271 -11.41 0.78 15.59
C MET A 271 -10.00 0.94 16.13
N VAL A 272 -8.95 0.44 15.46
CA VAL A 272 -7.55 0.72 15.84
C VAL A 272 -7.29 2.23 15.81
N TYR A 273 -7.59 2.93 14.72
CA TYR A 273 -7.37 4.38 14.63
C TYR A 273 -8.19 5.20 15.63
N ILE A 274 -9.42 4.77 15.98
CA ILE A 274 -10.20 5.43 17.03
C ILE A 274 -9.61 5.18 18.42
N VAL A 275 -9.07 4.00 18.71
CA VAL A 275 -8.39 3.73 19.98
C VAL A 275 -7.07 4.51 20.08
N ASP A 276 -6.26 4.54 19.03
CA ASP A 276 -5.06 5.38 18.86
C ASP A 276 -5.40 6.85 19.23
N ASP A 277 -6.40 7.44 18.57
CA ASP A 277 -6.86 8.81 18.88
C ASP A 277 -7.42 8.99 20.30
N ILE A 278 -8.09 8.00 20.89
CA ILE A 278 -8.57 8.08 22.29
C ILE A 278 -7.39 8.16 23.27
N PHE A 279 -6.39 7.30 23.10
CA PHE A 279 -5.18 7.26 23.93
C PHE A 279 -4.33 8.53 23.78
N ASP A 280 -4.23 9.07 22.56
CA ASP A 280 -3.31 10.16 22.25
C ASP A 280 -3.90 11.59 22.33
N LEU A 281 -5.22 11.77 22.21
CA LEU A 281 -5.85 13.09 22.11
C LEU A 281 -6.96 13.37 23.11
N VAL A 282 -7.61 12.35 23.67
CA VAL A 282 -8.94 12.51 24.30
C VAL A 282 -8.94 12.19 25.78
N ALA A 283 -8.41 11.03 26.16
CA ALA A 283 -8.67 10.43 27.46
C ALA A 283 -7.70 10.90 28.57
N THR A 284 -8.16 10.85 29.82
CA THR A 284 -7.26 10.96 30.98
C THR A 284 -6.60 9.61 31.30
N GLN A 285 -5.50 9.62 32.05
CA GLN A 285 -4.80 8.39 32.42
C GLN A 285 -5.69 7.43 33.25
N GLU A 286 -6.62 7.97 34.05
CA GLU A 286 -7.63 7.21 34.79
C GLU A 286 -8.68 6.57 33.85
N GLU A 287 -9.16 7.32 32.85
CA GLU A 287 -10.10 6.80 31.85
C GLU A 287 -9.46 5.65 31.05
N LEU A 288 -8.19 5.79 30.64
CA LEU A 288 -7.45 4.75 29.92
C LEU A 288 -7.21 3.48 30.76
N CYS A 289 -6.93 3.63 32.06
CA CYS A 289 -6.86 2.50 32.98
C CYS A 289 -8.19 1.73 33.02
N LEU A 290 -9.33 2.42 33.15
CA LEU A 290 -10.65 1.79 33.16
C LEU A 290 -10.96 1.11 31.81
N PHE A 291 -10.60 1.74 30.69
CA PHE A 291 -10.86 1.21 29.35
C PHE A 291 -10.06 -0.07 29.06
N ASN A 292 -8.79 -0.13 29.49
CA ASN A 292 -7.98 -1.34 29.38
C ASN A 292 -8.56 -2.51 30.21
N GLU A 293 -8.96 -2.26 31.46
CA GLU A 293 -9.58 -3.29 32.30
C GLU A 293 -10.94 -3.76 31.75
N ALA A 294 -11.72 -2.87 31.12
CA ALA A 294 -12.94 -3.26 30.39
C ALA A 294 -12.65 -4.19 29.20
N ILE A 295 -11.56 -3.94 28.44
CA ILE A 295 -11.13 -4.82 27.34
C ILE A 295 -10.69 -6.19 27.86
N LYS A 296 -9.95 -6.23 28.98
CA LYS A 296 -9.51 -7.49 29.61
C LYS A 296 -10.66 -8.31 30.18
N MET A 297 -11.69 -7.67 30.74
CA MET A 297 -12.92 -8.35 31.19
C MET A 297 -13.76 -8.86 30.01
N TRP A 298 -13.85 -8.10 28.92
CA TRP A 298 -14.67 -8.40 27.74
C TRP A 298 -16.13 -8.75 28.07
N ASP A 299 -16.80 -7.84 28.77
CA ASP A 299 -18.22 -7.89 29.12
C ASP A 299 -18.83 -6.51 28.83
N LEU A 300 -20.03 -6.47 28.24
CA LEU A 300 -20.78 -5.23 28.01
C LEU A 300 -21.11 -4.49 29.32
N ALA A 301 -21.23 -5.20 30.45
CA ALA A 301 -21.38 -4.60 31.77
C ALA A 301 -20.10 -3.89 32.26
N ALA A 302 -18.91 -4.33 31.83
CA ALA A 302 -17.65 -3.69 32.20
C ALA A 302 -17.50 -2.28 31.59
N ALA A 303 -18.30 -1.94 30.58
CA ALA A 303 -18.36 -0.60 30.02
C ALA A 303 -19.15 0.40 30.89
N GLU A 304 -20.01 -0.04 31.82
CA GLU A 304 -20.92 0.87 32.56
C GLU A 304 -20.20 1.89 33.46
N SER A 305 -18.90 1.69 33.74
CA SER A 305 -18.03 2.60 34.47
C SER A 305 -17.29 3.62 33.59
N LEU A 306 -17.36 3.49 32.25
CA LEU A 306 -16.60 4.30 31.30
C LEU A 306 -17.31 5.64 30.96
N PRO A 307 -16.57 6.66 30.51
CA PRO A 307 -17.13 7.84 29.84
C PRO A 307 -18.00 7.45 28.64
N SER A 308 -19.04 8.24 28.33
CA SER A 308 -20.03 7.88 27.28
C SER A 308 -19.41 7.59 25.92
N TYR A 309 -18.38 8.35 25.52
CA TYR A 309 -17.68 8.15 24.25
C TYR A 309 -16.88 6.83 24.21
N MET A 310 -16.29 6.44 25.35
CA MET A 310 -15.64 5.14 25.52
C MET A 310 -16.66 4.00 25.57
N ILE A 311 -17.85 4.21 26.15
CA ILE A 311 -18.95 3.22 26.12
C ILE A 311 -19.32 2.87 24.67
N SER A 312 -19.49 3.88 23.81
CA SER A 312 -19.81 3.68 22.40
C SER A 312 -18.66 3.01 21.64
N CYS A 313 -17.42 3.47 21.85
CA CYS A 313 -16.23 2.85 21.26
C CYS A 313 -16.07 1.37 21.66
N TYR A 314 -16.23 1.06 22.96
CA TYR A 314 -16.17 -0.30 23.49
C TYR A 314 -17.27 -1.19 22.89
N LYS A 315 -18.52 -0.70 22.84
CA LYS A 315 -19.64 -1.45 22.26
C LYS A 315 -19.44 -1.71 20.76
N ALA A 316 -18.89 -0.75 20.01
CA ALA A 316 -18.51 -0.95 18.62
C ALA A 316 -17.44 -2.05 18.49
N LEU A 317 -16.30 -1.91 19.20
CA LEU A 317 -15.18 -2.86 19.20
C LEU A 317 -15.64 -4.29 19.56
N TYR A 318 -16.40 -4.41 20.66
CA TYR A 318 -17.00 -5.67 21.11
C TYR A 318 -17.89 -6.28 20.04
N THR A 319 -18.83 -5.51 19.47
CA THR A 319 -19.80 -6.01 18.48
C THR A 319 -19.09 -6.49 17.21
N ILE A 320 -18.22 -5.66 16.63
CA ILE A 320 -17.45 -6.00 15.41
C ILE A 320 -16.63 -7.28 15.61
N THR A 321 -15.94 -7.40 16.74
CA THR A 321 -15.07 -8.56 17.02
C THR A 321 -15.88 -9.84 17.26
N ASN A 322 -17.03 -9.75 17.95
CA ASN A 322 -17.92 -10.89 18.12
C ASN A 322 -18.59 -11.27 16.79
N ASP A 323 -19.03 -10.33 15.96
CA ASP A 323 -19.60 -10.59 14.63
C ASP A 323 -18.60 -11.30 13.70
N ILE A 324 -17.32 -10.91 13.74
CA ILE A 324 -16.24 -11.60 13.00
C ILE A 324 -16.00 -13.00 13.57
N ALA A 325 -15.97 -13.19 14.89
CA ALA A 325 -15.88 -14.52 15.47
C ALA A 325 -17.08 -15.40 15.08
N ASP A 326 -18.28 -14.81 14.98
CA ASP A 326 -19.50 -15.50 14.57
C ASP A 326 -19.53 -15.81 13.06
N MET A 327 -18.84 -15.02 12.24
CA MET A 327 -18.60 -15.27 10.82
C MET A 327 -17.68 -16.48 10.64
N VAL A 328 -16.51 -16.45 11.28
CA VAL A 328 -15.53 -17.55 11.29
C VAL A 328 -16.18 -18.86 11.77
N ARG A 329 -17.01 -18.80 12.82
CA ARG A 329 -17.74 -19.94 13.36
C ARG A 329 -18.78 -20.54 12.40
N LYS A 330 -19.35 -19.74 11.50
CA LYS A 330 -20.34 -20.18 10.50
C LYS A 330 -19.70 -20.72 9.22
N GLU A 331 -18.52 -20.22 8.87
CA GLU A 331 -17.81 -20.57 7.63
C GLU A 331 -16.80 -21.72 7.83
N HIS A 332 -16.01 -21.65 8.90
CA HIS A 332 -14.88 -22.55 9.15
C HIS A 332 -15.08 -23.46 10.36
N GLY A 333 -16.12 -23.22 11.17
CA GLY A 333 -16.42 -23.98 12.40
C GLY A 333 -15.55 -23.60 13.62
N LEU A 334 -14.52 -22.77 13.43
CA LEU A 334 -13.61 -22.32 14.48
C LEU A 334 -14.25 -21.25 15.38
N ASN A 335 -13.84 -21.17 16.64
CA ASN A 335 -14.28 -20.12 17.57
C ASN A 335 -13.09 -19.23 18.00
N PRO A 336 -12.75 -18.18 17.24
CA PRO A 336 -11.52 -17.43 17.45
C PRO A 336 -11.59 -16.43 18.62
N ILE A 337 -12.75 -16.28 19.27
CA ILE A 337 -13.03 -15.11 20.12
C ILE A 337 -11.98 -14.89 21.22
N ASN A 338 -11.47 -15.94 21.86
CA ASN A 338 -10.44 -15.81 22.90
C ASN A 338 -9.12 -15.21 22.36
N HIS A 339 -8.69 -15.65 21.18
CA HIS A 339 -7.51 -15.10 20.50
C HIS A 339 -7.72 -13.64 20.07
N LEU A 340 -8.92 -13.29 19.60
CA LEU A 340 -9.24 -11.90 19.22
C LEU A 340 -9.31 -10.98 20.45
N LYS A 341 -9.89 -11.44 21.56
CA LYS A 341 -9.84 -10.74 22.87
C LYS A 341 -8.41 -10.48 23.31
N GLN A 342 -7.56 -11.51 23.28
CA GLN A 342 -6.16 -11.42 23.71
C GLN A 342 -5.36 -10.46 22.82
N ALA A 343 -5.58 -10.48 21.51
CA ALA A 343 -4.95 -9.54 20.58
C ALA A 343 -5.37 -8.09 20.86
N TRP A 344 -6.65 -7.82 21.18
CA TRP A 344 -7.10 -6.49 21.61
C TRP A 344 -6.47 -6.07 22.94
N ALA A 345 -6.42 -6.96 23.93
CA ALA A 345 -5.77 -6.67 25.22
C ALA A 345 -4.26 -6.38 25.06
N THR A 346 -3.59 -7.10 24.16
CA THR A 346 -2.16 -6.87 23.85
C THR A 346 -1.94 -5.51 23.20
N LEU A 347 -2.84 -5.06 22.31
CA LEU A 347 -2.80 -3.71 21.75
C LEU A 347 -2.99 -2.63 22.82
N PHE A 348 -3.99 -2.79 23.70
CA PHE A 348 -4.26 -1.84 24.80
C PHE A 348 -3.12 -1.79 25.82
N ASP A 349 -2.53 -2.92 26.20
CA ASP A 349 -1.35 -2.93 27.08
C ASP A 349 -0.12 -2.30 26.39
N GLY A 350 0.00 -2.42 25.06
CA GLY A 350 0.96 -1.68 24.26
C GLY A 350 0.78 -0.16 24.37
N PHE A 351 -0.43 0.36 24.13
CA PHE A 351 -0.69 1.80 24.26
C PHE A 351 -0.52 2.31 25.70
N MET A 352 -0.84 1.48 26.71
CA MET A 352 -0.59 1.81 28.12
C MET A 352 0.89 1.93 28.48
N ILE A 353 1.79 1.23 27.78
CA ILE A 353 3.24 1.40 27.92
C ILE A 353 3.68 2.76 27.36
N GLU A 354 3.10 3.19 26.24
CA GLU A 354 3.41 4.45 25.56
C GLU A 354 2.89 5.66 26.36
N GLY A 355 1.64 5.59 26.84
CA GLY A 355 1.06 6.55 27.77
C GLY A 355 1.85 6.64 29.10
N LYS A 356 2.46 5.55 29.57
CA LYS A 356 3.37 5.56 30.72
C LYS A 356 4.69 6.26 30.42
N TRP A 357 5.33 6.00 29.27
CA TRP A 357 6.55 6.70 28.86
C TRP A 357 6.32 8.22 28.77
N LEU A 358 5.22 8.61 28.12
CA LEU A 358 4.73 9.99 28.06
C LEU A 358 4.51 10.60 29.45
N SER A 359 3.61 10.03 30.27
CA SER A 359 3.20 10.62 31.55
C SER A 359 4.30 10.67 32.62
N THR A 360 5.30 9.78 32.53
CA THR A 360 6.46 9.77 33.44
C THR A 360 7.69 10.51 32.89
N ASN A 361 7.62 11.05 31.67
CA ASN A 361 8.76 11.60 30.92
C ASN A 361 9.94 10.59 30.84
N GLN A 362 9.62 9.29 30.84
CA GLN A 362 10.59 8.21 30.66
C GLN A 362 10.78 7.99 29.17
N VAL A 363 11.96 8.34 28.65
CA VAL A 363 12.30 8.03 27.26
C VAL A 363 12.81 6.58 27.16
N PRO A 364 12.20 5.71 26.33
CA PRO A 364 12.64 4.32 26.15
C PRO A 364 13.99 4.23 25.43
N THR A 365 14.51 2.99 25.31
CA THR A 365 15.54 2.69 24.30
C THR A 365 14.90 2.57 22.91
N SER A 366 15.67 2.75 21.84
CA SER A 366 15.16 2.56 20.48
C SER A 366 14.60 1.15 20.23
N GLU A 367 15.22 0.10 20.78
CA GLU A 367 14.75 -1.28 20.67
C GLU A 367 13.49 -1.56 21.51
N ASP A 368 13.41 -1.02 22.75
CA ASP A 368 12.19 -1.13 23.57
C ASP A 368 11.00 -0.40 22.92
N TYR A 369 11.27 0.79 22.36
CA TYR A 369 10.29 1.53 21.56
C TYR A 369 9.84 0.70 20.37
N LEU A 370 10.74 0.17 19.53
CA LEU A 370 10.35 -0.56 18.32
C LEU A 370 9.57 -1.84 18.63
N ARG A 371 9.97 -2.56 19.69
CA ARG A 371 9.26 -3.76 20.15
C ARG A 371 7.81 -3.45 20.58
N ASN A 372 7.57 -2.30 21.20
CA ASN A 372 6.22 -1.84 21.54
C ASN A 372 5.49 -1.28 20.32
N GLY A 373 6.18 -0.47 19.51
CA GLY A 373 5.69 0.13 18.27
C GLY A 373 5.17 -0.88 17.26
N VAL A 374 5.75 -2.08 17.20
CA VAL A 374 5.23 -3.20 16.40
C VAL A 374 3.85 -3.66 16.88
N ILE A 375 3.58 -3.63 18.18
CA ILE A 375 2.28 -3.98 18.77
C ILE A 375 1.28 -2.84 18.55
N THR A 376 1.64 -1.61 18.94
CA THR A 376 0.77 -0.41 18.85
C THR A 376 0.48 0.03 17.42
N SER A 377 1.24 -0.47 16.45
CA SER A 377 0.91 -0.38 15.02
C SER A 377 -0.48 -0.94 14.66
N GLY A 378 -1.07 -1.79 15.52
CA GLY A 378 -2.32 -2.52 15.25
C GLY A 378 -2.20 -3.62 14.17
N ALA A 379 -1.05 -3.74 13.50
CA ALA A 379 -0.84 -4.73 12.45
C ALA A 379 -0.96 -6.18 12.97
N PRO A 380 -0.39 -6.58 14.14
CA PRO A 380 -0.56 -7.92 14.67
C PRO A 380 -2.03 -8.27 14.96
N LEU A 381 -2.80 -7.31 15.51
CA LEU A 381 -4.23 -7.46 15.75
C LEU A 381 -5.02 -7.70 14.46
N LEU A 382 -4.72 -6.94 13.40
CA LEU A 382 -5.32 -7.12 12.08
C LEU A 382 -4.97 -8.49 11.50
N PHE A 383 -3.71 -8.93 11.58
CA PHE A 383 -3.30 -10.25 11.13
C PHE A 383 -3.98 -11.38 11.88
N MET A 384 -4.18 -11.26 13.20
CA MET A 384 -4.96 -12.25 13.96
C MET A 384 -6.41 -12.36 13.48
N HIS A 385 -7.07 -11.24 13.15
CA HIS A 385 -8.40 -11.27 12.54
C HIS A 385 -8.38 -11.90 11.14
N LEU A 386 -7.40 -11.55 10.30
CA LEU A 386 -7.25 -12.10 8.95
C LEU A 386 -6.99 -13.61 8.94
N LEU A 387 -6.18 -14.11 9.88
CA LEU A 387 -5.81 -15.53 9.99
C LEU A 387 -7.06 -16.42 10.16
N PHE A 388 -7.92 -16.06 11.11
CA PHE A 388 -9.15 -16.78 11.38
C PHE A 388 -10.25 -16.54 10.33
N MET A 389 -10.35 -15.32 9.76
CA MET A 389 -11.25 -15.07 8.61
C MET A 389 -10.88 -15.91 7.38
N LEU A 390 -9.60 -16.22 7.18
CA LEU A 390 -9.10 -17.12 6.14
C LEU A 390 -9.12 -18.60 6.54
N GLY A 391 -9.76 -18.96 7.66
CA GLY A 391 -10.05 -20.35 8.06
C GLY A 391 -8.87 -21.13 8.62
N HIS A 392 -7.78 -20.48 9.00
CA HIS A 392 -6.68 -21.14 9.70
C HIS A 392 -6.95 -21.16 11.22
N ASP A 393 -6.62 -22.28 11.86
CA ASP A 393 -6.70 -22.45 13.30
C ASP A 393 -5.30 -22.45 13.93
N LEU A 394 -5.17 -21.87 15.12
CA LEU A 394 -3.93 -21.90 15.87
C LEU A 394 -3.95 -23.12 16.80
N THR A 395 -3.17 -24.15 16.45
CA THR A 395 -2.92 -25.28 17.34
C THR A 395 -2.20 -24.81 18.61
N ASP A 396 -2.66 -25.22 19.79
CA ASP A 396 -2.14 -24.86 21.13
C ASP A 396 -0.65 -25.20 21.40
N ASP A 397 0.10 -25.67 20.39
CA ASP A 397 1.53 -26.03 20.50
C ASP A 397 2.43 -24.79 20.51
N ASN A 398 2.52 -24.16 21.68
CA ASN A 398 3.58 -23.27 22.17
C ASN A 398 4.36 -22.43 21.14
N ASN A 399 4.01 -21.15 21.06
CA ASN A 399 5.00 -20.06 21.07
C ASN A 399 4.36 -18.77 21.57
N ASP A 400 4.87 -18.19 22.66
CA ASP A 400 4.52 -16.85 23.17
C ASP A 400 5.09 -15.72 22.27
N HIS A 401 5.23 -15.98 20.97
CA HIS A 401 5.97 -15.18 20.02
C HIS A 401 5.14 -14.96 18.76
N ILE A 402 4.93 -13.69 18.40
CA ILE A 402 4.24 -13.29 17.18
C ILE A 402 4.93 -13.96 15.99
N LEU A 403 4.17 -14.70 15.17
CA LEU A 403 4.70 -15.38 13.99
C LEU A 403 5.46 -14.40 13.09
N ARG A 404 6.59 -14.84 12.51
CA ARG A 404 7.48 -13.95 11.74
C ARG A 404 6.83 -13.31 10.51
N VAL A 405 5.95 -14.07 9.85
CA VAL A 405 5.02 -13.59 8.81
C VAL A 405 4.06 -12.47 9.26
N ILE A 406 3.92 -12.22 10.57
CA ILE A 406 3.15 -11.13 11.18
C ILE A 406 4.09 -10.04 11.70
N SER A 407 5.19 -10.39 12.38
CA SER A 407 6.11 -9.42 12.97
C SER A 407 6.90 -8.63 11.93
N CYS A 408 7.40 -9.30 10.87
CA CYS A 408 8.19 -8.66 9.82
C CYS A 408 7.39 -7.58 9.04
N PRO A 409 6.18 -7.82 8.50
CA PRO A 409 5.41 -6.76 7.85
C PRO A 409 4.98 -5.63 8.80
N ALA A 410 4.69 -5.95 10.07
CA ALA A 410 4.37 -4.94 11.09
C ALA A 410 5.56 -4.02 11.39
N LYS A 411 6.76 -4.60 11.51
CA LYS A 411 8.02 -3.86 11.77
C LYS A 411 8.49 -3.08 10.54
N ILE A 412 8.33 -3.62 9.33
CA ILE A 412 8.51 -2.88 8.07
C ILE A 412 7.61 -1.64 8.05
N MET A 413 6.33 -1.79 8.42
CA MET A 413 5.41 -0.64 8.46
C MET A 413 5.84 0.39 9.52
N ARG A 414 6.10 -0.03 10.78
CA ARG A 414 6.51 0.89 11.85
C ARG A 414 7.83 1.61 11.53
N LEU A 415 8.79 0.95 10.87
CA LEU A 415 10.03 1.59 10.41
C LEU A 415 9.84 2.56 9.23
N TRP A 416 8.90 2.30 8.30
CA TRP A 416 8.54 3.31 7.29
C TRP A 416 7.80 4.51 7.91
N ASP A 417 7.04 4.25 8.96
CA ASP A 417 6.30 5.22 9.76
C ASP A 417 7.25 6.15 10.54
N ASP A 418 8.12 5.60 11.38
CA ASP A 418 9.14 6.36 12.11
C ASP A 418 10.13 7.12 11.18
N MET A 419 10.25 6.70 9.91
CA MET A 419 11.04 7.38 8.87
C MET A 419 10.23 8.47 8.14
N GLY A 420 8.98 8.68 8.51
CA GLY A 420 8.15 9.84 8.22
C GLY A 420 8.72 11.14 8.79
N SER A 421 7.87 12.15 8.91
CA SER A 421 8.13 13.31 9.76
C SER A 421 6.79 13.83 10.23
N ALA A 422 6.52 13.77 11.53
CA ALA A 422 5.21 14.03 12.16
C ALA A 422 4.51 15.36 11.81
N LYS A 423 5.21 16.27 11.10
CA LYS A 423 4.75 17.58 10.62
C LYS A 423 3.53 17.52 9.67
N ASP A 424 3.21 16.36 9.08
CA ASP A 424 2.14 16.23 8.10
C ASP A 424 0.72 16.04 8.71
N GLU A 425 0.59 15.58 9.96
CA GLU A 425 -0.73 15.29 10.60
C GLU A 425 -1.00 16.16 11.85
N LEU A 426 -0.91 17.49 11.72
CA LEU A 426 -1.22 18.52 12.75
C LEU A 426 -0.37 18.50 14.05
N GLN A 427 0.50 17.53 14.23
CA GLN A 427 1.32 17.39 15.44
C GLN A 427 2.45 18.41 15.48
N GLU A 428 2.61 19.11 16.60
CA GLU A 428 3.65 20.14 16.79
C GLU A 428 5.06 19.56 17.03
N GLY A 429 5.36 18.38 16.46
CA GLY A 429 6.59 17.64 16.68
C GLY A 429 6.74 17.07 18.10
N LEU A 430 5.64 16.98 18.86
CA LEU A 430 5.64 16.32 20.18
C LEU A 430 5.97 14.82 20.06
N ASP A 431 5.63 14.23 18.92
CA ASP A 431 5.62 12.79 18.71
C ASP A 431 7.01 12.19 18.48
N GLY A 432 7.32 11.13 19.24
CA GLY A 432 8.64 10.52 19.30
C GLY A 432 8.73 9.30 18.37
N SER A 433 9.70 9.33 17.46
CA SER A 433 9.94 8.26 16.48
C SER A 433 11.13 7.36 16.85
N TYR A 434 11.17 6.13 16.30
CA TYR A 434 12.37 5.27 16.35
C TYR A 434 13.60 6.00 15.81
N LYS A 435 13.44 6.80 14.74
CA LYS A 435 14.53 7.53 14.10
C LYS A 435 15.23 8.49 15.07
N ASP A 436 14.45 9.27 15.82
CA ASP A 436 14.97 10.25 16.78
C ASP A 436 15.60 9.57 18.00
N LEU A 437 14.98 8.48 18.49
CA LEU A 437 15.53 7.66 19.58
C LEU A 437 16.87 7.02 19.19
N TYR A 438 16.93 6.37 18.03
CA TYR A 438 18.14 5.75 17.51
C TYR A 438 19.24 6.79 17.23
N GLN A 439 18.88 7.95 16.66
CA GLN A 439 19.83 9.03 16.38
C GLN A 439 20.42 9.62 17.68
N ARG A 440 19.61 9.72 18.75
CA ARG A 440 20.06 10.15 20.08
C ARG A 440 21.00 9.15 20.74
N GLU A 441 20.73 7.85 20.58
CA GLU A 441 21.60 6.77 21.07
C GLU A 441 22.89 6.63 20.24
N ASN A 442 22.84 6.99 18.95
CA ASN A 442 23.94 6.87 18.00
C ASN A 442 24.21 8.22 17.28
N PRO A 443 24.73 9.28 17.95
CA PRO A 443 24.87 10.63 17.37
C PRO A 443 25.80 10.79 16.16
N HIS A 444 26.43 9.71 15.71
CA HIS A 444 27.32 9.67 14.54
C HIS A 444 26.89 8.63 13.50
N ALA A 445 25.77 7.93 13.72
CA ALA A 445 25.20 7.01 12.75
C ALA A 445 24.22 7.74 11.81
N ASP A 446 24.10 7.22 10.60
CA ASP A 446 23.02 7.57 9.67
C ASP A 446 21.78 6.75 10.05
N ALA A 447 20.88 7.37 10.82
CA ALA A 447 19.65 6.72 11.29
C ALA A 447 18.72 6.29 10.13
N GLU A 448 18.66 7.07 9.05
CA GLU A 448 17.81 6.77 7.90
C GLU A 448 18.35 5.55 7.13
N LYS A 449 19.67 5.48 6.92
CA LYS A 449 20.32 4.29 6.38
C LYS A 449 20.12 3.07 7.29
N HIS A 450 20.28 3.21 8.60
CA HIS A 450 20.10 2.08 9.52
C HIS A 450 18.69 1.49 9.42
N MET A 451 17.66 2.33 9.42
CA MET A 451 16.26 1.89 9.27
C MET A 451 16.01 1.24 7.90
N LEU A 452 16.63 1.73 6.82
CA LEU A 452 16.55 1.09 5.51
C LEU A 452 17.26 -0.27 5.47
N ASP A 453 18.41 -0.41 6.13
CA ASP A 453 19.13 -1.69 6.28
C ASP A 453 18.28 -2.68 7.12
N MET A 454 17.59 -2.22 8.18
CA MET A 454 16.63 -3.04 8.95
C MET A 454 15.42 -3.47 8.11
N ILE A 455 14.80 -2.55 7.37
CA ILE A 455 13.67 -2.86 6.47
C ILE A 455 14.08 -3.92 5.44
N ALA A 456 15.31 -3.87 4.92
CA ALA A 456 15.82 -4.89 4.01
C ALA A 456 15.98 -6.27 4.68
N GLY A 457 16.43 -6.32 5.94
CA GLY A 457 16.52 -7.55 6.72
C GLY A 457 15.14 -8.17 7.02
N GLU A 458 14.17 -7.38 7.47
CA GLU A 458 12.81 -7.86 7.70
C GLU A 458 12.10 -8.30 6.41
N TRP A 459 12.46 -7.72 5.25
CA TRP A 459 12.02 -8.21 3.93
C TRP A 459 12.64 -9.56 3.58
N GLU A 460 13.94 -9.75 3.83
CA GLU A 460 14.61 -11.05 3.62
C GLU A 460 13.99 -12.15 4.49
N ASP A 461 13.71 -11.82 5.74
CA ASP A 461 13.10 -12.75 6.68
C ASP A 461 11.64 -13.06 6.32
N LEU A 462 10.84 -12.07 5.92
CA LEU A 462 9.49 -12.32 5.40
C LEU A 462 9.52 -13.22 4.14
N ASN A 463 10.49 -13.03 3.25
CA ASN A 463 10.70 -13.91 2.10
C ASN A 463 11.03 -15.35 2.52
N ARG A 464 11.83 -15.51 3.58
CA ARG A 464 12.19 -16.82 4.15
C ARG A 464 10.95 -17.55 4.68
N GLU A 465 10.06 -16.86 5.40
CA GLU A 465 8.80 -17.44 5.89
C GLU A 465 7.84 -17.81 4.74
N CYS A 466 7.84 -17.05 3.63
CA CYS A 466 6.91 -17.28 2.51
C CYS A 466 7.41 -18.26 1.43
N PHE A 467 8.73 -18.41 1.25
CA PHE A 467 9.31 -19.11 0.09
C PHE A 467 10.38 -20.17 0.41
N SER A 468 10.67 -20.43 1.69
CA SER A 468 11.66 -21.47 2.06
C SER A 468 11.16 -22.91 1.84
N GLN A 469 12.06 -23.88 1.97
CA GLN A 469 11.79 -25.29 1.69
C GLN A 469 10.76 -25.92 2.66
N THR A 470 10.63 -25.36 3.86
CA THR A 470 9.62 -25.78 4.84
C THR A 470 8.26 -25.23 4.42
N LYS A 471 7.37 -26.09 3.90
CA LYS A 471 5.99 -25.69 3.63
C LYS A 471 5.32 -25.24 4.92
N SER A 472 5.02 -23.94 5.02
CA SER A 472 4.24 -23.38 6.11
C SER A 472 2.85 -24.02 6.18
N THR A 473 2.30 -24.15 7.37
CA THR A 473 0.92 -24.59 7.61
C THR A 473 -0.11 -23.49 7.31
N LEU A 474 0.35 -22.26 7.09
CA LEU A 474 -0.48 -21.08 6.85
C LEU A 474 -1.08 -21.07 5.43
N PRO A 475 -2.30 -20.50 5.24
CA PRO A 475 -2.89 -20.38 3.92
C PRO A 475 -2.04 -19.51 2.96
N PRO A 476 -1.94 -19.87 1.66
CA PRO A 476 -1.30 -19.02 0.65
C PRO A 476 -1.90 -17.61 0.58
N SER A 477 -3.21 -17.48 0.82
CA SER A 477 -3.92 -16.19 0.93
C SER A 477 -3.43 -15.34 2.12
N PHE A 478 -3.05 -15.96 3.23
CA PHE A 478 -2.52 -15.27 4.41
C PHE A 478 -1.06 -14.81 4.21
N MET A 479 -0.23 -15.66 3.59
CA MET A 479 1.13 -15.27 3.17
C MET A 479 1.09 -14.15 2.11
N GLY A 480 0.15 -14.21 1.16
CA GLY A 480 -0.13 -13.14 0.21
C GLY A 480 -0.55 -11.83 0.88
N ALA A 481 -1.46 -11.90 1.86
CA ALA A 481 -1.89 -10.77 2.68
C ALA A 481 -0.73 -10.12 3.45
N SER A 482 0.16 -10.93 4.04
CA SER A 482 1.38 -10.46 4.71
C SER A 482 2.34 -9.71 3.79
N LEU A 483 2.69 -10.32 2.64
CA LEU A 483 3.51 -9.68 1.62
C LEU A 483 2.86 -8.39 1.09
N ASN A 484 1.53 -8.35 0.95
CA ASN A 484 0.81 -7.17 0.51
C ASN A 484 0.73 -6.05 1.56
N PHE A 485 0.71 -6.37 2.84
CA PHE A 485 0.86 -5.40 3.92
C PHE A 485 2.23 -4.70 3.84
N ALA A 486 3.32 -5.48 3.74
CA ALA A 486 4.67 -4.94 3.60
C ALA A 486 4.87 -4.09 2.33
N ARG A 487 4.09 -4.32 1.26
CA ARG A 487 4.10 -3.55 0.01
C ARG A 487 3.43 -2.17 0.09
N MET A 488 2.63 -1.90 1.12
CA MET A 488 1.90 -0.63 1.24
C MET A 488 2.84 0.56 1.40
N GLU A 489 3.73 0.47 2.39
CA GLU A 489 4.63 1.57 2.71
C GLU A 489 5.98 1.46 2.02
N LYS A 490 6.36 2.55 1.35
CA LYS A 490 7.70 2.81 0.83
C LYS A 490 7.80 4.29 0.51
N LYS A 491 8.49 5.07 1.31
CA LYS A 491 8.85 6.46 0.96
C LYS A 491 9.73 6.40 -0.29
N THR A 492 9.29 7.00 -1.40
CA THR A 492 10.19 7.29 -2.52
C THR A 492 11.08 8.45 -2.09
N GLY A 493 12.41 8.27 -2.15
CA GLY A 493 13.38 9.33 -1.91
C GLY A 493 13.20 10.52 -2.86
N PRO A 494 13.93 11.63 -2.64
CA PRO A 494 13.68 12.91 -3.31
C PRO A 494 13.81 12.81 -4.84
N VAL A 495 12.66 12.68 -5.50
CA VAL A 495 12.51 12.91 -6.94
C VAL A 495 12.78 14.40 -7.20
N TYR A 496 13.56 14.71 -8.24
CA TYR A 496 13.72 16.08 -8.75
C TYR A 496 12.42 16.57 -9.45
N GLU A 497 11.33 16.70 -8.69
CA GLU A 497 10.09 17.33 -9.15
C GLU A 497 10.27 18.85 -9.21
N GLY A 498 10.64 19.36 -10.38
CA GLY A 498 10.80 20.78 -10.62
C GLY A 498 9.52 21.59 -10.41
N ASN A 499 9.41 22.26 -9.26
CA ASN A 499 8.48 23.36 -8.93
C ASN A 499 7.03 23.18 -9.40
N ARG A 500 6.29 22.26 -8.77
CA ARG A 500 4.82 22.31 -8.72
C ARG A 500 4.29 22.15 -7.30
N THR A 501 4.18 23.27 -6.59
CA THR A 501 3.48 23.38 -5.32
C THR A 501 2.01 22.94 -5.47
N GLN A 502 1.69 21.74 -4.96
CA GLN A 502 0.31 21.28 -4.91
C GLN A 502 -0.46 22.10 -3.86
N LYS A 503 -1.53 22.79 -4.28
CA LYS A 503 -2.46 23.46 -3.35
C LYS A 503 -3.44 22.42 -2.78
N PRO A 504 -3.77 22.48 -1.47
CA PRO A 504 -4.60 21.49 -0.81
C PRO A 504 -6.03 21.40 -1.39
N TYR A 505 -6.62 20.20 -1.30
CA TYR A 505 -7.80 19.76 -2.06
C TYR A 505 -9.12 20.49 -1.75
N LYS A 506 -9.18 21.36 -0.72
CA LYS A 506 -10.41 22.00 -0.19
C LYS A 506 -11.12 22.99 -1.12
N GLN A 507 -10.66 23.23 -2.36
CA GLN A 507 -11.22 24.25 -3.28
C GLN A 507 -11.89 23.71 -4.57
N ARG A 508 -12.25 22.42 -4.67
CA ARG A 508 -12.96 21.87 -5.87
C ARG A 508 -14.38 21.35 -5.67
N LEU A 509 -14.89 21.26 -4.44
CA LEU A 509 -16.24 20.74 -4.17
C LEU A 509 -17.33 21.82 -4.02
N SER A 510 -16.97 23.10 -3.98
CA SER A 510 -17.92 24.23 -3.89
C SER A 510 -18.40 24.79 -5.24
N ALA A 511 -17.90 24.27 -6.37
CA ALA A 511 -18.09 24.87 -7.70
C ALA A 511 -19.28 24.31 -8.51
N ASN A 512 -19.79 23.12 -8.17
CA ASN A 512 -20.82 22.42 -8.95
C ASN A 512 -21.94 21.86 -8.03
N ASN A 513 -22.92 22.70 -7.66
CA ASN A 513 -24.35 22.35 -7.59
C ASN A 513 -25.19 23.47 -6.92
N THR A 514 -25.64 24.46 -7.70
CA THR A 514 -26.79 25.31 -7.31
C THR A 514 -27.62 25.75 -8.53
N HIS A 515 -28.90 25.35 -8.50
CA HIS A 515 -30.06 25.80 -9.29
C HIS A 515 -30.22 25.39 -10.78
N PRO A 516 -31.42 24.88 -11.17
CA PRO A 516 -31.75 24.50 -12.55
C PRO A 516 -32.51 25.58 -13.35
N HIS A 517 -32.48 25.41 -14.68
CA HIS A 517 -33.33 25.96 -15.75
C HIS A 517 -34.35 27.10 -15.47
N LYS A 518 -34.17 28.22 -16.18
CA LYS A 518 -35.24 28.87 -16.98
C LYS A 518 -34.67 29.39 -18.32
N PRO A 519 -35.35 29.17 -19.48
CA PRO A 519 -34.95 29.69 -20.79
C PRO A 519 -35.75 30.94 -21.23
N GLN A 520 -35.46 31.43 -22.46
CA GLN A 520 -36.04 32.60 -23.19
C GLN A 520 -35.36 33.94 -22.84
N ILE A 521 -34.55 34.56 -23.72
CA ILE A 521 -34.74 35.19 -25.06
C ILE A 521 -34.69 36.74 -24.92
N PRO A 522 -33.94 37.49 -25.76
CA PRO A 522 -33.46 38.83 -25.41
C PRO A 522 -34.29 40.00 -26.01
N LEU A 523 -34.10 41.21 -25.48
CA LEU A 523 -34.45 42.48 -26.16
C LEU A 523 -33.57 43.67 -25.70
N THR A 524 -33.66 44.79 -26.41
CA THR A 524 -32.61 45.84 -26.54
C THR A 524 -32.92 47.20 -25.89
N GLY A 525 -31.86 47.93 -25.50
CA GLY A 525 -31.85 49.40 -25.27
C GLY A 525 -32.36 49.89 -23.90
N SER A 526 -32.21 51.15 -23.49
CA SER A 526 -31.29 52.23 -23.92
C SER A 526 -31.45 53.49 -23.02
N THR A 527 -30.36 54.22 -22.77
CA THR A 527 -30.29 55.68 -22.44
C THR A 527 -31.05 56.30 -21.25
N SER A 528 -30.27 56.61 -20.18
CA SER A 528 -30.03 57.97 -19.63
C SER A 528 -30.96 58.65 -18.59
N ARG A 529 -30.33 59.47 -17.71
CA ARG A 529 -30.85 60.62 -16.89
C ARG A 529 -31.83 60.25 -15.73
N THR A 530 -31.93 60.96 -14.59
CA THR A 530 -31.25 62.19 -14.08
C THR A 530 -31.25 62.26 -12.53
N MET A 531 -30.12 62.71 -11.95
CA MET A 531 -29.89 63.68 -10.84
C MET A 531 -30.69 63.68 -9.49
N PRO A 532 -30.02 63.90 -8.32
CA PRO A 532 -30.60 64.05 -6.96
C PRO A 532 -30.75 65.57 -6.59
N PRO A 533 -30.34 66.22 -5.44
CA PRO A 533 -29.43 65.88 -4.29
C PRO A 533 -29.97 66.14 -2.84
N ARG A 534 -29.34 65.54 -1.81
CA ARG A 534 -29.08 66.05 -0.42
C ARG A 534 -28.48 64.93 0.47
N GLY A 535 -27.37 65.08 1.20
CA GLY A 535 -26.33 66.12 1.20
C GLY A 535 -25.32 65.99 2.37
N TYR A 536 -24.07 66.48 2.17
CA TYR A 536 -22.98 66.68 3.15
C TYR A 536 -22.30 65.41 3.76
N ALA A 537 -20.97 65.31 3.92
CA ALA A 537 -19.83 66.21 3.59
C ALA A 537 -18.52 65.41 3.29
N THR A 538 -17.53 66.06 2.65
CA THR A 538 -16.13 65.56 2.41
C THR A 538 -15.13 66.28 3.37
N PRO A 539 -13.77 66.13 3.34
CA PRO A 539 -12.81 66.08 2.20
C PRO A 539 -12.24 64.67 1.92
N ASP A 540 -11.74 64.27 0.73
CA ASP A 540 -10.68 64.78 -0.19
C ASP A 540 -9.25 64.55 0.35
N SER A 541 -8.22 64.12 -0.41
CA SER A 541 -7.94 64.20 -1.88
C SER A 541 -7.21 62.93 -2.40
N ALA A 542 -7.43 62.42 -3.63
CA ALA A 542 -6.66 62.64 -4.89
C ALA A 542 -5.20 62.08 -4.90
N ALA A 543 -4.58 61.61 -6.00
CA ALA A 543 -4.87 61.52 -7.46
C ALA A 543 -3.88 60.46 -8.09
N ILE A 544 -3.81 60.01 -9.35
CA ILE A 544 -4.59 59.95 -10.61
C ILE A 544 -3.71 59.18 -11.67
N LEU A 545 -4.34 58.33 -12.50
CA LEU A 545 -3.98 57.75 -13.84
C LEU A 545 -2.53 57.54 -14.40
N GLY A 546 -2.41 56.50 -15.26
CA GLY A 546 -1.39 56.34 -16.34
C GLY A 546 -0.53 55.08 -16.21
N ALA A 547 -0.74 53.91 -16.85
CA ALA A 547 -1.39 53.46 -18.10
C ALA A 547 -0.45 53.39 -19.33
N TRP A 548 -0.45 52.23 -20.02
CA TRP A 548 0.36 51.84 -21.22
C TRP A 548 1.87 51.61 -20.92
N GLN A 549 2.63 50.73 -21.60
CA GLN A 549 2.33 49.78 -22.69
C GLN A 549 3.14 48.44 -22.57
N GLU A 550 3.04 47.58 -23.59
CA GLU A 550 3.55 46.21 -23.65
C GLU A 550 5.07 46.03 -23.91
N ARG A 551 5.57 44.86 -23.48
CA ARG A 551 6.41 43.89 -24.24
C ARG A 551 7.95 44.03 -24.36
N GLN A 552 8.56 42.83 -24.26
CA GLN A 552 9.82 42.32 -24.86
C GLN A 552 11.19 42.72 -24.26
N GLY A 553 11.98 41.70 -23.87
CA GLY A 553 13.16 41.38 -24.70
C GLY A 553 14.58 41.28 -24.07
N GLY A 554 14.84 40.31 -23.18
CA GLY A 554 16.22 39.84 -22.87
C GLY A 554 17.15 40.83 -22.15
N SER A 555 18.45 40.55 -21.94
CA SER A 555 19.19 39.26 -21.99
C SER A 555 20.53 39.35 -21.24
N ASN A 556 20.87 38.29 -20.47
CA ASN A 556 22.22 37.76 -20.16
C ASN A 556 23.39 38.60 -19.56
N TYR A 557 24.04 37.99 -18.54
CA TYR A 557 25.41 38.19 -18.02
C TYR A 557 25.73 39.58 -17.38
N ILE A 558 26.65 39.73 -16.42
CA ILE A 558 28.01 39.16 -16.23
C ILE A 558 28.32 38.79 -14.75
N ASN A 559 29.37 37.97 -14.54
CA ASN A 559 29.91 37.50 -13.26
C ASN A 559 30.53 38.61 -12.37
N ALA A 560 30.71 38.30 -11.07
CA ALA A 560 32.03 38.10 -10.41
C ALA A 560 32.19 38.73 -9.02
N SER A 561 33.03 38.09 -8.18
CA SER A 561 33.67 38.62 -6.94
C SER A 561 32.76 38.97 -5.76
N SER A 562 33.22 38.90 -4.50
CA SER A 562 34.51 38.42 -3.95
C SER A 562 34.36 37.92 -2.50
N GLU A 563 35.42 37.32 -1.97
CA GLU A 563 35.49 36.72 -0.63
C GLU A 563 35.46 37.73 0.53
N GLY A 564 35.00 37.25 1.70
CA GLY A 564 35.84 37.25 2.90
C GLY A 564 35.91 38.50 3.79
N ALA A 565 35.16 38.48 4.91
CA ALA A 565 35.53 39.15 6.15
C ALA A 565 35.00 38.36 7.36
N THR A 566 35.75 38.36 8.46
CA THR A 566 35.40 37.70 9.75
C THR A 566 35.43 38.76 10.89
N PRO A 567 35.40 38.44 12.20
CA PRO A 567 34.11 38.40 12.90
C PRO A 567 34.04 39.23 14.19
N GLU A 568 32.92 39.93 14.38
CA GLU A 568 32.45 40.44 15.68
C GLU A 568 30.93 40.17 15.77
N GLY A 569 30.33 39.95 16.94
CA GLY A 569 30.90 39.99 18.29
C GLY A 569 29.85 40.32 19.35
N ALA A 570 28.74 39.58 19.40
CA ALA A 570 27.65 39.82 20.33
C ALA A 570 27.15 38.49 20.93
N ALA A 571 27.24 38.36 22.26
CA ALA A 571 26.61 37.26 23.00
C ALA A 571 25.11 37.54 23.19
N ILE A 572 24.30 36.48 23.14
CA ILE A 572 22.89 36.48 23.54
C ILE A 572 22.69 35.25 24.44
N ASP A 573 21.94 35.42 25.52
CA ASP A 573 21.74 34.47 26.63
C ASP A 573 21.50 33.00 26.23
N ASP A 574 22.22 32.09 26.90
CA ASP A 574 21.83 30.68 27.04
C ASP A 574 20.62 30.57 27.99
N SER A 575 19.41 30.64 27.43
CA SER A 575 18.18 30.22 28.11
C SER A 575 17.14 29.67 27.12
N ASP A 576 16.25 28.81 27.61
CA ASP A 576 15.15 28.18 26.88
C ASP A 576 15.50 27.40 25.59
N HIS A 577 16.43 26.44 25.73
CA HIS A 577 16.47 25.23 24.91
C HIS A 577 16.19 23.97 25.74
N ASN A 578 15.02 23.95 26.39
CA ASN A 578 14.50 22.77 27.09
C ASN A 578 13.01 22.54 26.79
N ARG A 579 12.66 22.45 25.50
CA ARG A 579 11.35 21.93 25.07
C ARG A 579 11.39 20.40 25.10
N SER A 580 10.66 19.81 26.04
CA SER A 580 10.42 18.36 26.09
C SER A 580 9.57 17.92 24.89
N MET A 581 10.21 17.36 23.87
CA MET A 581 9.53 16.54 22.86
C MET A 581 9.35 15.13 23.42
N THR A 582 8.19 14.89 24.01
CA THR A 582 7.78 13.60 24.58
C THR A 582 6.28 13.39 24.36
N SER A 583 5.94 12.73 23.26
CA SER A 583 4.91 11.69 23.12
C SER A 583 5.51 10.53 22.30
N VAL A 584 4.72 9.55 21.88
CA VAL A 584 5.22 8.26 21.36
C VAL A 584 4.40 7.85 20.13
N GLY A 585 5.09 7.38 19.08
CA GLY A 585 4.62 7.31 17.69
C GLY A 585 3.16 6.94 17.40
N ARG A 586 2.39 7.96 17.03
CA ARG A 586 1.04 7.90 16.45
C ARG A 586 1.06 7.38 15.01
N LEU A 587 -0.01 6.73 14.56
CA LEU A 587 -0.14 6.18 13.21
C LEU A 587 -0.34 7.24 12.10
N THR A 588 0.71 7.93 11.66
CA THR A 588 0.67 9.18 10.85
C THR A 588 0.78 9.07 9.31
N TYR A 589 0.15 8.07 8.68
CA TYR A 589 0.33 7.85 7.24
C TYR A 589 -0.74 8.50 6.39
N THR A 590 -0.35 9.34 5.41
CA THR A 590 -0.51 9.00 3.98
C THR A 590 -0.08 10.10 3.02
N VAL A 591 1.01 9.86 2.27
CA VAL A 591 1.28 10.57 1.01
C VAL A 591 0.60 9.85 -0.18
N ARG A 592 0.57 8.51 -0.17
CA ARG A 592 0.13 7.70 -1.34
C ARG A 592 -1.36 7.35 -1.40
N ALA A 593 -2.12 7.49 -0.32
CA ALA A 593 -3.57 7.27 -0.37
C ALA A 593 -4.26 8.21 -1.37
N LEU A 594 -3.80 9.46 -1.44
CA LEU A 594 -4.35 10.45 -2.36
C LEU A 594 -4.21 10.02 -3.82
N ASP A 595 -3.12 9.36 -4.21
CA ASP A 595 -2.97 8.82 -5.57
C ASP A 595 -3.90 7.65 -5.83
N LEU A 596 -3.99 6.65 -4.94
CA LEU A 596 -4.88 5.49 -5.12
C LEU A 596 -6.38 5.87 -5.08
N ILE A 597 -6.77 6.85 -4.25
CA ILE A 597 -8.11 7.45 -4.25
C ILE A 597 -8.35 8.27 -5.53
N SER A 598 -7.35 9.03 -6.00
CA SER A 598 -7.42 9.77 -7.26
C SER A 598 -7.51 8.84 -8.48
N LEU A 599 -6.86 7.68 -8.43
CA LEU A 599 -6.86 6.62 -9.45
C LEU A 599 -8.21 5.88 -9.53
N HIS A 600 -8.99 5.85 -8.45
CA HIS A 600 -10.38 5.38 -8.46
C HIS A 600 -11.35 6.46 -8.94
N ASN A 601 -11.14 7.73 -8.56
CA ASN A 601 -12.06 8.83 -8.90
C ASN A 601 -11.84 9.46 -10.28
N LYS A 602 -10.68 9.30 -10.92
CA LYS A 602 -10.44 9.76 -12.30
C LYS A 602 -11.13 8.83 -13.32
N PRO A 603 -11.81 9.36 -14.35
CA PRO A 603 -12.10 8.58 -15.55
C PRO A 603 -10.79 8.31 -16.30
N LEU A 604 -10.66 7.12 -16.90
CA LEU A 604 -9.61 6.86 -17.87
C LEU A 604 -9.91 7.64 -19.16
N PRO A 605 -8.89 8.08 -19.92
CA PRO A 605 -9.11 8.65 -21.25
C PRO A 605 -9.74 7.58 -22.13
N LEU A 606 -10.97 7.85 -22.59
CA LEU A 606 -11.59 7.04 -23.64
C LEU A 606 -10.71 7.11 -24.89
N PRO A 607 -10.53 5.99 -25.63
CA PRO A 607 -9.83 6.04 -26.90
C PRO A 607 -10.59 6.98 -27.84
N GLN A 608 -9.88 7.99 -28.37
CA GLN A 608 -10.40 8.78 -29.47
C GLN A 608 -10.56 7.86 -30.69
N ARG A 609 -11.69 8.02 -31.39
CA ARG A 609 -12.05 7.24 -32.58
C ARG A 609 -11.28 7.72 -33.81
#